data_AF-A0A1H9PDE2-F1
#
_entry.id   AF-A0A1H9PDE2-F1
#
_cell.length_a   1.000
_cell.length_b   1.000
_cell.length_c   1.000
_cell.angle_alpha   90.00
_cell.angle_beta   90.00
_cell.angle_gamma   90.00
#
_symmetry.space_group_name_H-M   'P 1'
#
loop_
_entity.id
_entity.type
_entity.pdbx_description
1 polymer ?
#
loop_
_entity_poly.entity_id
_entity_poly.type
_entity_poly.pdbx_seq_one_letter_code
_entity_poly.pdbx_strand_id
1 'polypeptide(L)'
;MATCANKCRDNGNLGSKGLKAGQTNTVELTSLNYSTDGEPLANTVTLRIGDTDITTNIDNSTTEDDKGFGEFGRATVDISLPAELSGEQTLTVTTDAGTDISMPVQVAEVAAVAPVPAHSATAFSSSPVVGAMLSLAAILGLGGLIAVLFPNQIDAALTNLI
;
A
#
# COMPACT_ATOMS: atom_id res chain seq x y z
N MET A 1 -1.95 -23.98 17.24
CA MET A 1 -1.09 -23.35 16.20
C MET A 1 -1.86 -22.20 15.58
N ALA A 2 -1.62 -20.92 15.92
CA ALA A 2 -2.44 -19.83 15.36
C ALA A 2 -2.44 -19.85 13.83
N THR A 3 -3.62 -19.99 13.25
CA THR A 3 -3.76 -20.27 11.82
C THR A 3 -4.05 -18.96 11.08
N CYS A 4 -2.99 -18.30 10.58
CA CYS A 4 -3.10 -17.21 9.59
C CYS A 4 -3.57 -17.74 8.20
N ALA A 5 -4.26 -18.89 8.14
CA ALA A 5 -4.23 -19.73 6.94
C ALA A 5 -5.07 -19.25 5.76
N ASN A 6 -6.08 -18.39 5.95
CA ASN A 6 -6.92 -18.01 4.80
C ASN A 6 -6.79 -16.55 4.35
N LYS A 7 -6.21 -15.65 5.16
CA LYS A 7 -6.10 -14.23 4.77
C LYS A 7 -4.69 -13.68 4.72
N CYS A 8 -3.71 -14.43 5.24
CA CYS A 8 -2.29 -14.08 5.15
C CYS A 8 -1.54 -14.90 4.08
N ARG A 9 -2.11 -16.03 3.63
CA ARG A 9 -1.51 -16.98 2.68
C ARG A 9 -1.58 -16.58 1.22
N ASP A 10 -2.35 -15.57 0.87
CA ASP A 10 -2.38 -15.02 -0.50
C ASP A 10 -1.19 -14.05 -0.65
N ASN A 11 0.04 -14.58 -0.71
CA ASN A 11 1.27 -13.86 -1.08
C ASN A 11 1.36 -12.39 -0.60
N GLY A 12 1.28 -12.14 0.71
CA GLY A 12 1.43 -10.79 1.27
C GLY A 12 0.23 -9.84 1.05
N ASN A 13 -0.94 -10.36 0.68
CA ASN A 13 -2.15 -9.57 0.46
C ASN A 13 -3.12 -9.71 1.65
N LEU A 14 -2.95 -8.86 2.66
CA LEU A 14 -3.79 -8.78 3.87
C LEU A 14 -5.23 -8.30 3.57
N GLY A 15 -5.97 -9.04 2.75
CA GLY A 15 -7.09 -8.51 1.97
C GLY A 15 -6.58 -7.78 0.74
N SER A 16 -7.42 -7.66 -0.30
CA SER A 16 -7.10 -7.30 -1.70
C SER A 16 -6.34 -5.98 -1.97
N LYS A 17 -5.73 -5.33 -0.97
CA LYS A 17 -5.09 -4.02 -1.05
C LYS A 17 -3.63 -3.95 -0.57
N GLY A 18 -3.05 -5.03 -0.02
CA GLY A 18 -1.68 -5.05 0.54
C GLY A 18 -1.44 -4.03 1.66
N LEU A 19 -0.24 -4.03 2.25
CA LEU A 19 0.18 -3.00 3.22
C LEU A 19 0.65 -1.74 2.48
N LYS A 20 0.36 -0.58 3.05
CA LYS A 20 0.72 0.73 2.48
C LYS A 20 1.57 1.51 3.46
N ALA A 21 2.72 1.98 2.98
CA ALA A 21 3.60 2.89 3.72
C ALA A 21 2.86 4.20 4.03
N GLY A 22 3.30 4.90 5.09
CA GLY A 22 2.86 6.27 5.39
C GLY A 22 1.39 6.43 5.80
N GLN A 23 0.70 5.34 6.07
CA GLN A 23 -0.70 5.34 6.51
C GLN A 23 -0.99 4.21 7.50
N THR A 24 -2.17 4.27 8.12
CA THR A 24 -2.70 3.19 8.94
C THR A 24 -3.21 2.05 8.06
N ASN A 25 -2.85 0.83 8.45
CA ASN A 25 -3.28 -0.42 7.84
C ASN A 25 -4.02 -1.24 8.88
N THR A 26 -5.13 -1.85 8.48
CA THR A 26 -5.93 -2.72 9.35
C THR A 26 -5.64 -4.17 9.02
N VAL A 27 -5.26 -4.95 10.03
CA VAL A 27 -4.99 -6.39 9.94
C VAL A 27 -5.99 -7.14 10.81
N GLU A 28 -6.72 -8.07 10.19
CA GLU A 28 -7.67 -8.95 10.87
C GLU A 28 -7.01 -10.31 11.12
N LEU A 29 -6.97 -10.71 12.39
CA LEU A 29 -6.46 -12.01 12.83
C LEU A 29 -7.61 -12.87 13.38
N THR A 30 -7.54 -14.15 13.10
CA THR A 30 -8.52 -15.17 13.52
C THR A 30 -7.79 -16.41 14.02
N SER A 31 -8.52 -17.33 14.65
CA SER A 31 -8.00 -18.63 15.11
C SER A 31 -6.75 -18.48 16.00
N LEU A 32 -6.77 -17.48 16.88
CA LEU A 32 -5.65 -17.19 17.78
C LEU A 32 -5.62 -18.14 18.99
N ASN A 33 -6.74 -18.80 19.28
CA ASN A 33 -6.91 -19.74 20.38
C ASN A 33 -7.63 -21.01 19.94
N TYR A 34 -7.48 -22.04 20.78
CA TYR A 34 -8.03 -23.37 20.57
C TYR A 34 -8.84 -23.80 21.79
N SER A 35 -9.89 -24.59 21.56
CA SER A 35 -10.79 -25.08 22.62
C SER A 35 -10.30 -26.37 23.29
N THR A 36 -9.06 -26.78 23.05
CA THR A 36 -8.47 -27.98 23.64
C THR A 36 -8.17 -27.74 25.12
N ASP A 37 -8.60 -28.66 25.98
CA ASP A 37 -8.29 -28.61 27.40
C ASP A 37 -6.78 -28.63 27.65
N GLY A 38 -6.31 -27.68 28.47
CA GLY A 38 -4.91 -27.57 28.87
C GLY A 38 -4.02 -26.78 27.91
N GLU A 39 -4.53 -26.31 26.77
CA GLU A 39 -3.79 -25.37 25.92
C GLU A 39 -3.78 -23.96 26.53
N PRO A 40 -2.62 -23.26 26.52
CA PRO A 40 -2.55 -21.89 27.02
C PRO A 40 -3.44 -20.94 26.20
N LEU A 41 -4.27 -20.17 26.90
CA LEU A 41 -5.12 -19.15 26.28
C LEU A 41 -4.34 -17.84 26.08
N ALA A 42 -4.19 -17.41 24.82
CA ALA A 42 -3.65 -16.11 24.46
C ALA A 42 -4.66 -14.99 24.75
N ASN A 43 -4.21 -13.89 25.35
CA ASN A 43 -5.02 -12.71 25.63
C ASN A 43 -4.57 -11.49 24.82
N THR A 44 -3.32 -11.50 24.37
CA THR A 44 -2.77 -10.41 23.58
C THR A 44 -2.02 -10.94 22.37
N VAL A 45 -2.02 -10.13 21.32
CA VAL A 45 -1.25 -10.37 20.11
C VAL A 45 -0.42 -9.15 19.78
N THR A 46 0.83 -9.36 19.39
CA THR A 46 1.75 -8.32 18.96
C THR A 46 2.09 -8.54 17.50
N LEU A 47 1.82 -7.53 16.67
CA LEU A 47 2.28 -7.48 15.29
C LEU A 47 3.54 -6.63 15.22
N ARG A 48 4.52 -7.10 14.46
CA ARG A 48 5.72 -6.36 14.14
C ARG A 48 6.01 -6.39 12.65
N ILE A 49 6.35 -5.24 12.10
CA ILE A 49 6.86 -5.11 10.74
C ILE A 49 7.92 -4.02 10.67
N GLY A 50 9.12 -4.39 10.20
CA GLY A 50 10.31 -3.54 10.35
C GLY A 50 10.56 -3.20 11.82
N ASP A 51 10.57 -1.90 12.12
CA ASP A 51 10.75 -1.34 13.47
C ASP A 51 9.43 -0.91 14.13
N THR A 52 8.28 -1.14 13.49
CA THR A 52 6.97 -0.84 14.07
C THR A 52 6.40 -2.07 14.74
N ASP A 53 6.08 -1.95 16.02
CA ASP A 53 5.38 -2.95 16.82
C ASP A 53 4.07 -2.39 17.40
N ILE A 54 3.05 -3.24 17.48
CA ILE A 54 1.78 -2.91 18.12
C ILE A 54 1.20 -4.14 18.80
N THR A 55 0.76 -3.98 20.04
CA THR A 55 0.08 -5.01 20.82
C THR A 55 -1.39 -4.64 20.97
N THR A 56 -2.27 -5.62 20.78
CA THR A 56 -3.71 -5.47 21.03
C THR A 56 -4.27 -6.68 21.79
N ASN A 57 -5.46 -6.50 22.37
CA ASN A 57 -6.18 -7.57 23.04
C ASN A 57 -6.85 -8.50 22.02
N ILE A 58 -6.95 -9.78 22.40
CA ILE A 58 -7.69 -10.79 21.66
C ILE A 58 -9.12 -10.86 22.22
N ASP A 59 -10.10 -10.78 21.33
CA ASP A 59 -11.48 -11.14 21.63
C ASP A 59 -11.61 -12.67 21.68
N ASN A 60 -11.69 -13.19 22.90
CA ASN A 60 -11.84 -14.62 23.20
C ASN A 60 -13.30 -15.06 23.34
N SER A 61 -14.28 -14.22 22.95
CA SER A 61 -15.65 -14.69 22.81
C SER A 61 -15.76 -15.72 21.70
N THR A 62 -16.66 -16.69 21.89
CA THR A 62 -17.00 -17.67 20.88
C THR A 62 -18.32 -17.29 20.22
N THR A 63 -18.42 -17.49 18.92
CA THR A 63 -19.64 -17.28 18.14
C THR A 63 -20.19 -18.60 17.62
N GLU A 64 -21.37 -18.56 16.99
CA GLU A 64 -21.94 -19.73 16.31
C GLU A 64 -21.03 -20.23 15.18
N ASP A 65 -20.26 -19.34 14.54
CA ASP A 65 -19.35 -19.68 13.45
C ASP A 65 -18.12 -20.48 13.93
N ASP A 66 -17.77 -20.41 15.22
CA ASP A 66 -16.64 -21.14 15.80
C ASP A 66 -17.01 -22.59 16.18
N LYS A 67 -18.31 -22.93 16.16
CA LYS A 67 -18.81 -24.23 16.61
C LYS A 67 -18.30 -25.37 15.74
N GLY A 68 -17.66 -26.34 16.40
CA GLY A 68 -17.19 -27.56 15.75
C GLY A 68 -15.83 -27.43 15.04
N PHE A 69 -15.26 -26.22 14.96
CA PHE A 69 -13.93 -26.00 14.39
C PHE A 69 -12.81 -26.13 15.43
N GLY A 70 -13.15 -25.93 16.71
CA GLY A 70 -12.21 -26.02 17.81
C GLY A 70 -11.25 -24.84 17.91
N GLU A 71 -11.43 -23.81 17.10
CA GLU A 71 -10.64 -22.58 17.03
C GLU A 71 -11.52 -21.38 17.36
N PHE A 72 -10.97 -20.38 18.04
CA PHE A 72 -11.61 -19.09 18.32
C PHE A 72 -10.52 -18.03 18.57
N GLY A 73 -10.90 -16.84 19.05
CA GLY A 73 -9.94 -15.77 19.31
C GLY A 73 -9.70 -14.91 18.07
N ARG A 74 -10.10 -13.65 18.14
CA ARG A 74 -9.95 -12.69 17.03
C ARG A 74 -9.33 -11.38 17.49
N ALA A 75 -8.59 -10.73 16.60
CA ALA A 75 -8.06 -9.40 16.85
C ALA A 75 -8.07 -8.57 15.57
N THR A 76 -8.45 -7.30 15.70
CA THR A 76 -8.28 -6.29 14.65
C THR A 76 -7.18 -5.35 15.08
N VAL A 77 -6.16 -5.20 14.25
CA VAL A 77 -4.94 -4.44 14.57
C VAL A 77 -4.78 -3.32 13.56
N ASP A 78 -4.81 -2.09 14.05
CA ASP A 78 -4.55 -0.90 13.25
C ASP A 78 -3.09 -0.46 13.44
N ILE A 79 -2.24 -0.74 12.45
CA ILE A 79 -0.80 -0.43 12.48
C ILE A 79 -0.47 0.72 11.55
N SER A 80 0.16 1.77 12.07
CA SER A 80 0.61 2.90 11.28
C SER A 80 2.03 2.68 10.80
N LEU A 81 2.22 2.55 9.48
CA LEU A 81 3.53 2.27 8.89
C LEU A 81 4.25 3.57 8.51
N PRO A 82 5.57 3.69 8.74
CA PRO A 82 6.32 4.84 8.29
C PRO A 82 6.32 4.93 6.75
N ALA A 83 6.42 6.14 6.21
CA ALA A 83 6.39 6.38 4.75
C ALA A 83 7.61 5.81 4.01
N GLU A 84 8.71 5.60 4.74
CA GLU A 84 9.97 5.06 4.21
C GLU A 84 9.98 3.52 4.15
N LEU A 85 8.99 2.86 4.75
CA LEU A 85 8.88 1.40 4.73
C LEU A 85 8.35 0.94 3.37
N SER A 86 9.13 0.19 2.60
CA SER A 86 8.68 -0.35 1.31
C SER A 86 9.34 -1.67 0.97
N GLY A 87 8.81 -2.34 -0.06
CA GLY A 87 9.40 -3.58 -0.53
C GLY A 87 8.91 -4.82 0.24
N GLU A 88 9.69 -5.89 0.13
CA GLU A 88 9.45 -7.13 0.86
C GLU A 88 9.86 -6.94 2.33
N GLN A 89 8.90 -7.07 3.23
CA GLN A 89 9.08 -6.93 4.66
C GLN A 89 8.71 -8.24 5.36
N THR A 90 9.26 -8.46 6.56
CA THR A 90 8.79 -9.55 7.42
C THR A 90 7.73 -9.03 8.37
N LEU A 91 6.54 -9.62 8.31
CA LEU A 91 5.49 -9.48 9.32
C LEU A 91 5.66 -10.60 10.34
N THR A 92 5.88 -10.23 11.60
CA THR A 92 5.93 -11.14 12.74
C THR A 92 4.69 -10.98 13.59
N VAL A 93 4.06 -12.08 13.97
CA VAL A 93 2.89 -12.15 14.84
C VAL A 93 3.26 -13.00 16.04
N THR A 94 3.18 -12.41 17.23
CA THR A 94 3.45 -13.11 18.50
C THR A 94 2.27 -13.03 19.44
N THR A 95 2.07 -14.03 20.28
CA THR A 95 1.07 -13.99 21.36
C THR A 95 1.72 -14.17 22.73
N ASP A 96 1.06 -13.69 23.78
CA ASP A 96 1.49 -13.90 25.18
C ASP A 96 1.48 -15.39 25.60
N ALA A 97 0.74 -16.23 24.88
CA ALA A 97 0.73 -17.68 25.04
C ALA A 97 1.88 -18.40 24.29
N GLY A 98 2.78 -17.67 23.62
CA GLY A 98 3.99 -18.24 23.02
C GLY A 98 3.87 -18.62 21.55
N THR A 99 2.84 -18.14 20.83
CA THR A 99 2.87 -18.20 19.35
C THR A 99 3.92 -17.23 18.83
N ASP A 100 4.69 -17.64 17.83
CA ASP A 100 5.61 -16.80 17.06
C ASP A 100 5.60 -17.26 15.60
N ILE A 101 5.04 -16.43 14.72
CA ILE A 101 4.92 -16.69 13.29
C ILE A 101 5.50 -15.51 12.53
N SER A 102 6.36 -15.79 11.56
CA SER A 102 6.92 -14.78 10.67
C SER A 102 6.60 -15.12 9.21
N MET A 103 6.18 -14.11 8.43
CA MET A 103 5.86 -14.27 7.02
C MET A 103 6.31 -13.07 6.19
N PRO A 104 6.74 -13.29 4.92
CA PRO A 104 7.02 -12.19 4.01
C PRO A 104 5.72 -11.50 3.59
N VAL A 105 5.74 -10.17 3.54
CA VAL A 105 4.64 -9.32 3.09
C VAL A 105 5.19 -8.21 2.19
N GLN A 106 4.38 -7.75 1.24
CA GLN A 106 4.75 -6.64 0.38
C GLN A 106 4.18 -5.34 0.94
N VAL A 107 5.02 -4.33 1.16
CA VAL A 107 4.62 -2.97 1.49
C VAL A 107 4.73 -2.10 0.24
N ALA A 108 3.59 -1.55 -0.18
CA ALA A 108 3.53 -0.59 -1.27
C ALA A 108 3.97 0.81 -0.80
N GLU A 109 4.78 1.47 -1.62
CA GLU A 109 5.18 2.86 -1.39
C GLU A 109 3.97 3.80 -1.47
N VAL A 110 4.02 4.88 -0.69
CA VAL A 110 3.17 6.03 -0.95
C VAL A 110 3.55 6.53 -2.34
N ALA A 111 2.61 6.51 -3.28
CA ALA A 111 2.82 7.19 -4.55
C ALA A 111 3.16 8.65 -4.24
N ALA A 112 4.42 9.04 -4.49
CA ALA A 112 4.82 10.42 -4.36
C ALA A 112 3.82 11.25 -5.15
N VAL A 113 3.14 12.18 -4.48
CA VAL A 113 2.34 13.18 -5.18
C VAL A 113 3.35 13.92 -6.06
N ALA A 114 3.33 13.61 -7.36
CA ALA A 114 4.13 14.36 -8.33
C ALA A 114 3.84 15.84 -8.06
N PRO A 115 4.86 16.70 -7.89
CA PRO A 115 4.63 18.11 -7.66
C PRO A 115 3.74 18.59 -8.80
N VAL A 116 2.52 19.02 -8.45
CA VAL A 116 1.61 19.62 -9.41
C VAL A 116 2.39 20.80 -9.98
N PRO A 117 2.75 20.82 -11.28
CA PRO A 117 3.38 22.00 -11.83
C PRO A 117 2.35 23.10 -11.64
N ALA A 118 2.71 24.10 -10.83
CA ALA A 118 1.96 25.32 -10.69
C ALA A 118 1.81 25.90 -12.09
N HIS A 119 0.68 25.60 -12.73
CA HIS A 119 0.23 26.36 -13.87
C HIS A 119 -0.12 27.71 -13.29
N SER A 120 0.87 28.61 -13.30
CA SER A 120 0.61 30.03 -13.41
C SER A 120 -0.41 30.16 -14.54
N ALA A 121 -1.66 30.43 -14.17
CA ALA A 121 -2.72 30.72 -15.11
C ALA A 121 -2.31 32.03 -15.80
N THR A 122 -1.61 31.91 -16.92
CA THR A 122 -1.45 33.01 -17.86
C THR A 122 -2.84 33.23 -18.45
N ALA A 123 -3.60 34.12 -17.81
CA ALA A 123 -4.83 34.66 -18.37
C ALA A 123 -4.46 35.44 -19.63
N PHE A 124 -4.45 34.76 -20.78
CA PHE A 124 -4.47 35.40 -22.09
C PHE A 124 -5.91 35.84 -22.36
N SER A 125 -6.19 37.12 -22.09
CA SER A 125 -7.34 37.81 -22.65
C SER A 125 -6.87 38.56 -23.88
N SER A 126 -6.88 37.89 -25.04
CA SER A 126 -6.66 38.50 -26.34
C SER A 126 -7.74 39.51 -26.66
N SER A 127 -7.36 40.63 -27.25
CA SER A 127 -8.28 41.32 -28.13
C SER A 127 -7.56 42.17 -29.15
N PRO A 128 -8.03 42.23 -30.41
CA PRO A 128 -8.00 43.50 -31.13
C PRO A 128 -9.12 44.39 -30.55
N VAL A 129 -8.78 45.06 -29.43
CA VAL A 129 -9.60 45.92 -28.54
C VAL A 129 -10.55 45.19 -27.56
N VAL A 130 -10.03 44.90 -26.35
CA VAL A 130 -10.67 44.29 -25.16
C VAL A 130 -11.29 42.86 -25.29
N GLY A 131 -10.85 41.98 -24.37
CA GLY A 131 -10.91 40.51 -24.25
C GLY A 131 -11.91 39.61 -25.00
N ALA A 132 -11.37 38.52 -25.57
CA ALA A 132 -12.00 37.25 -25.88
C ALA A 132 -10.94 36.13 -25.86
N MET A 133 -11.19 35.01 -25.17
CA MET A 133 -11.43 33.70 -25.80
C MET A 133 -11.47 32.57 -24.75
N LEU A 134 -12.61 31.88 -24.74
CA LEU A 134 -12.85 30.63 -24.06
C LEU A 134 -12.32 29.46 -24.92
N SER A 135 -11.64 28.53 -24.24
CA SER A 135 -11.82 27.08 -24.35
C SER A 135 -11.35 26.30 -25.60
N LEU A 136 -10.73 25.17 -25.26
CA LEU A 136 -10.96 23.82 -25.77
C LEU A 136 -10.02 23.26 -26.85
N ALA A 137 -9.18 22.34 -26.35
CA ALA A 137 -8.91 21.01 -26.88
C ALA A 137 -7.90 20.79 -28.03
N ALA A 138 -7.02 19.84 -27.69
CA ALA A 138 -6.73 18.62 -28.42
C ALA A 138 -5.68 18.64 -29.54
N ILE A 139 -4.61 17.90 -29.22
CA ILE A 139 -3.99 16.82 -30.02
C ILE A 139 -3.33 17.29 -31.32
N LEU A 140 -2.03 17.01 -31.46
CA LEU A 140 -1.42 16.32 -32.61
C LEU A 140 0.12 16.39 -32.53
N GLY A 141 0.76 15.25 -32.76
CA GLY A 141 1.99 15.23 -33.57
C GLY A 141 3.34 15.12 -32.85
N LEU A 142 3.77 13.87 -32.70
CA LEU A 142 5.06 13.35 -32.20
C LEU A 142 6.32 13.76 -33.02
N GLY A 143 6.43 14.99 -33.55
CA GLY A 143 7.52 15.33 -34.50
C GLY A 143 8.21 16.70 -34.34
N GLY A 144 7.72 17.58 -33.48
CA GLY A 144 8.15 19.00 -33.51
C GLY A 144 9.15 19.43 -32.44
N LEU A 145 9.39 18.64 -31.39
CA LEU A 145 10.05 19.16 -30.19
C LEU A 145 11.58 19.30 -30.30
N ILE A 146 12.22 18.59 -31.24
CA ILE A 146 13.69 18.53 -31.30
C ILE A 146 14.30 19.80 -31.94
N ALA A 147 13.57 20.50 -32.82
CA ALA A 147 14.07 21.69 -33.51
C ALA A 147 14.15 22.95 -32.60
N VAL A 148 13.52 22.91 -31.42
CA VAL A 148 13.47 24.07 -30.50
C VAL A 148 14.60 24.05 -29.47
N LEU A 149 15.23 22.89 -29.21
CA LEU A 149 16.19 22.74 -28.12
C LEU A 149 17.67 22.70 -28.55
N PHE A 150 17.99 22.50 -29.85
CA PHE A 150 19.38 22.40 -30.32
C PHE A 150 19.59 22.97 -31.74
N PRO A 151 19.80 24.29 -31.93
CA PRO A 151 19.91 24.87 -33.27
C PRO A 151 21.17 24.49 -34.08
N ASN A 152 22.17 23.80 -33.50
CA ASN A 152 23.49 23.59 -34.13
C ASN A 152 24.01 22.14 -34.18
N GLN A 153 23.15 21.10 -34.17
CA GLN A 153 23.60 19.69 -34.30
C GLN A 153 22.80 18.89 -35.35
N ILE A 154 22.16 19.56 -36.31
CA ILE A 154 21.26 18.91 -37.30
C ILE A 154 22.00 18.20 -38.46
N ASP A 155 23.33 18.03 -38.42
CA ASP A 155 24.09 17.41 -39.53
C ASP A 155 24.47 15.93 -39.31
N ALA A 156 24.05 15.29 -38.20
CA ALA A 156 24.45 13.90 -37.92
C ALA A 156 23.31 12.85 -37.98
N ALA A 157 22.07 13.25 -38.25
CA ALA A 157 20.90 12.36 -38.09
C ALA A 157 20.19 11.94 -39.40
N LEU A 158 20.73 12.26 -40.58
CA LEU A 158 20.06 11.99 -41.88
C LEU A 158 20.92 11.24 -42.92
N THR A 159 22.00 10.57 -42.53
CA THR A 159 22.85 9.77 -43.45
C THR A 159 22.84 8.26 -43.19
N ASN A 160 22.00 7.73 -42.29
CA ASN A 160 21.99 6.29 -42.02
C ASN A 160 20.59 5.65 -42.04
N LEU A 161 19.70 6.19 -42.88
CA LEU A 161 18.47 5.49 -43.27
C LEU A 161 18.20 5.70 -44.77
N ILE A 162 19.16 5.27 -45.60
CA ILE A 162 18.89 4.72 -46.93
C ILE A 162 19.04 3.20 -46.80
#